data_AF-A0A061BRK9-F1
#
_entry.id   AF-A0A061BRK9-F1
#
_cell.length_a   1.000
_cell.length_b   1.000
_cell.length_c   1.000
_cell.angle_alpha   90.00
_cell.angle_beta   90.00
_cell.angle_gamma   90.00
#
_symmetry.space_group_name_H-M   'P 1'
#
loop_
_entity.id
_entity.type
_entity.pdbx_description
1 polymer ?
#
loop_
_entity_poly.entity_id
_entity_poly.type
_entity_poly.pdbx_seq_one_letter_code
_entity_poly.pdbx_strand_id
1 'polypeptide(L)'
;MSEHEHSHDNFEEKVAAMDHQPKRFVMGARPLLYLTFAFLCFGLAAGEIGISSYFLQKYGNIFRNDYPSKIIKHNIGLTLFSGIYTLLVCLGAYAMPLYFFAFLLFSCWAFWLTVGIIFTVATPFEAGSCGTSSAIWSRFTGQCKYYVGAEALAWTLFSLFTIWFILFVVEITVGKKQHRRRTVLGE
;
A
#
# COMPACT_ATOMS: atom_id res chain seq x y z
N MET A 1 -32.88 57.98 6.20
CA MET A 1 -31.81 57.41 5.35
C MET A 1 -30.79 56.58 6.16
N SER A 2 -31.07 56.22 7.43
CA SER A 2 -30.12 55.49 8.30
C SER A 2 -30.47 54.02 8.55
N GLU A 3 -31.67 53.55 8.22
CA GLU A 3 -32.06 52.14 8.43
C GLU A 3 -31.44 51.18 7.41
N HIS A 4 -31.14 51.64 6.19
CA HIS A 4 -30.55 50.79 5.15
C HIS A 4 -29.06 50.49 5.39
N GLU A 5 -28.34 51.41 6.04
CA GLU A 5 -26.90 51.26 6.34
C GLU A 5 -26.69 50.20 7.44
N HIS A 6 -27.51 50.23 8.50
CA HIS A 6 -27.38 49.31 9.63
C HIS A 6 -27.72 47.84 9.31
N SER A 7 -28.49 47.60 8.24
CA SER A 7 -28.81 46.25 7.76
C SER A 7 -27.68 45.65 6.90
N HIS A 8 -26.87 46.49 6.24
CA HIS A 8 -25.75 46.04 5.43
C HIS A 8 -24.60 45.56 6.30
N ASP A 9 -24.28 46.30 7.36
CA ASP A 9 -23.20 45.94 8.31
C ASP A 9 -23.48 44.59 9.01
N ASN A 10 -24.73 44.36 9.43
CA ASN A 10 -25.14 43.09 10.03
C ASN A 10 -25.07 41.91 9.07
N PHE A 11 -25.18 42.15 7.76
CA PHE A 11 -25.05 41.11 6.75
C PHE A 11 -23.58 40.77 6.52
N GLU A 12 -22.72 41.78 6.40
CA GLU A 12 -21.27 41.59 6.23
C GLU A 12 -20.64 40.90 7.44
N GLU A 13 -21.05 41.26 8.66
CA GLU A 13 -20.57 40.60 9.89
C GLU A 13 -21.00 39.13 9.96
N LYS A 14 -22.21 38.80 9.52
CA LYS A 14 -22.69 37.41 9.45
C LYS A 14 -21.97 36.60 8.36
N VAL A 15 -21.60 37.23 7.25
CA VAL A 15 -20.80 36.59 6.19
C VAL A 15 -19.37 36.36 6.66
N ALA A 16 -18.76 37.33 7.36
CA ALA A 16 -17.43 37.18 7.96
C ALA A 16 -17.41 36.10 9.06
N ALA A 17 -18.47 36.00 9.87
CA ALA A 17 -18.60 34.96 10.89
C ALA A 17 -18.82 33.55 10.29
N MET A 18 -19.43 33.44 9.09
CA MET A 18 -19.54 32.16 8.38
C MET A 18 -18.22 31.71 7.76
N ASP A 19 -17.34 32.62 7.35
CA ASP A 19 -16.04 32.31 6.77
C ASP A 19 -15.01 31.80 7.82
N HIS A 20 -15.24 32.12 9.09
CA HIS A 20 -14.44 31.66 10.23
C HIS A 20 -14.97 30.40 10.93
N GLN A 21 -16.00 29.72 10.40
CA GLN A 21 -16.37 28.44 10.97
C GLN A 21 -15.21 27.45 10.81
N PRO A 22 -14.65 26.88 11.91
CA PRO A 22 -13.65 25.85 11.80
C PRO A 22 -14.30 24.69 11.05
N LYS A 23 -13.80 24.41 9.83
CA LYS A 23 -14.32 23.35 8.97
C LYS A 23 -14.35 22.07 9.79
N ARG A 24 -15.54 21.70 10.21
CA ARG A 24 -15.77 20.54 11.07
C ARG A 24 -15.19 19.35 10.33
N PHE A 25 -14.20 18.69 10.92
CA PHE A 25 -13.57 17.50 10.34
C PHE A 25 -14.61 16.37 10.34
N VAL A 26 -15.51 16.40 9.36
CA VAL A 26 -16.47 15.33 9.15
C VAL A 26 -15.68 14.23 8.47
N MET A 27 -15.22 13.28 9.29
CA MET A 27 -14.59 12.05 8.82
C MET A 27 -15.63 11.27 8.01
N GLY A 28 -15.70 11.56 6.70
CA GLY A 28 -16.58 10.81 5.81
C GLY A 28 -16.17 9.33 5.78
N ALA A 29 -17.09 8.46 5.35
CA ALA A 29 -16.78 7.04 5.17
C ALA A 29 -15.60 6.80 4.20
N ARG A 30 -15.36 7.74 3.27
CA ARG A 30 -14.30 7.68 2.24
C ARG A 30 -12.88 7.74 2.80
N PRO A 31 -12.46 8.78 3.56
CA PRO A 31 -11.14 8.81 4.16
C PRO A 31 -10.93 7.66 5.16
N LEU A 32 -11.98 7.19 5.83
CA LEU A 32 -11.89 6.06 6.75
C LEU A 32 -11.60 4.74 6.01
N LEU A 33 -12.23 4.50 4.86
CA LEU A 33 -11.92 3.37 3.99
C LEU A 33 -10.46 3.41 3.50
N TYR A 34 -10.01 4.56 2.98
CA TYR A 34 -8.63 4.71 2.51
C TYR A 34 -7.60 4.55 3.63
N LEU A 35 -7.89 5.06 4.84
CA LEU A 35 -7.03 4.88 6.00
C LEU A 35 -6.99 3.40 6.43
N THR A 36 -8.11 2.70 6.36
CA THR A 36 -8.17 1.26 6.65
C THR A 36 -7.32 0.46 5.66
N PHE A 37 -7.43 0.76 4.35
CA PHE A 37 -6.58 0.13 3.32
C PHE A 37 -5.10 0.44 3.52
N ALA A 38 -4.76 1.70 3.82
CA ALA A 38 -3.38 2.10 4.11
C ALA A 38 -2.82 1.36 5.32
N PHE A 39 -3.60 1.21 6.39
CA PHE A 39 -3.19 0.48 7.59
C PHE A 39 -3.00 -1.01 7.34
N LEU A 40 -3.91 -1.64 6.58
CA LEU A 40 -3.79 -3.05 6.20
C LEU A 40 -2.56 -3.30 5.31
N CYS A 41 -2.36 -2.47 4.28
CA CYS A 41 -1.18 -2.55 3.42
C CYS A 41 0.11 -2.31 4.21
N PHE A 42 0.11 -1.36 5.15
CA PHE A 42 1.26 -1.08 6.01
C PHE A 42 1.61 -2.29 6.90
N GLY A 43 0.62 -2.88 7.56
CA GLY A 43 0.82 -4.04 8.43
C GLY A 43 1.33 -5.27 7.67
N LEU A 44 0.75 -5.56 6.51
CA LEU A 44 1.16 -6.69 5.68
C LEU A 44 2.55 -6.47 5.08
N ALA A 45 2.86 -5.26 4.59
CA ALA A 45 4.18 -4.93 4.08
C ALA A 45 5.26 -5.02 5.18
N ALA A 46 4.95 -4.57 6.41
CA ALA A 46 5.87 -4.71 7.54
C ALA A 46 6.11 -6.20 7.89
N GLY A 47 5.07 -7.03 7.85
CA GLY A 47 5.20 -8.49 8.02
C GLY A 47 6.12 -9.10 6.96
N GLU A 48 5.96 -8.71 5.70
CA GLU A 48 6.74 -9.20 4.58
C GLU A 48 8.22 -8.79 4.64
N ILE A 49 8.50 -7.54 5.08
CA ILE A 49 9.87 -7.08 5.34
C ILE A 49 10.51 -7.90 6.46
N GLY A 50 9.74 -8.27 7.49
CA GLY A 50 10.22 -9.11 8.59
C GLY A 50 10.70 -10.49 8.10
N ILE A 51 9.90 -11.15 7.25
CA ILE A 51 10.25 -12.43 6.65
C ILE A 51 11.46 -12.29 5.71
N SER A 52 11.45 -11.28 4.85
CA SER A 52 12.56 -11.01 3.92
C SER A 52 13.88 -10.70 4.64
N SER A 53 13.81 -9.98 5.77
CA SER A 53 14.97 -9.67 6.61
C SER A 53 15.54 -10.92 7.28
N TYR A 54 14.69 -11.84 7.74
CA TYR A 54 15.13 -13.14 8.26
C TYR A 54 15.93 -13.92 7.21
N PHE A 55 15.43 -13.96 5.97
CA PHE A 55 16.14 -14.62 4.87
C PHE A 55 17.48 -13.96 4.55
N LEU A 56 17.55 -12.63 4.55
CA LEU A 56 18.80 -11.90 4.31
C LEU A 56 19.83 -12.08 5.43
N GLN A 57 19.42 -12.09 6.69
CA GLN A 57 20.33 -12.34 7.81
C GLN A 57 20.88 -13.77 7.79
N LYS A 58 20.01 -14.74 7.49
CA LYS A 58 20.37 -16.16 7.47
C LYS A 58 21.26 -16.55 6.29
N TYR A 59 20.96 -16.05 5.09
CA TYR A 59 21.65 -16.44 3.86
C TYR A 59 22.62 -15.38 3.32
N GLY A 60 22.58 -14.14 3.84
CA GLY A 60 23.42 -13.03 3.38
C GLY A 60 24.80 -12.95 4.06
N ASN A 61 24.95 -13.46 5.28
CA ASN A 61 26.22 -13.38 6.03
C ASN A 61 27.21 -14.52 5.72
N ILE A 62 26.81 -15.48 4.86
CA ILE A 62 27.62 -16.66 4.55
C ILE A 62 28.17 -16.50 3.13
N PHE A 63 29.51 -16.47 2.99
CA PHE A 63 30.23 -16.31 1.71
C PHE A 63 29.81 -17.31 0.62
N ARG A 64 29.15 -18.41 1.00
CA ARG A 64 28.78 -19.52 0.12
C ARG A 64 27.49 -19.31 -0.68
N ASN A 65 26.76 -18.20 -0.47
CA ASN A 65 25.59 -17.84 -1.28
C ASN A 65 24.56 -18.99 -1.35
N ASP A 66 24.20 -19.55 -0.18
CA ASP A 66 23.33 -20.73 0.01
C ASP A 66 21.85 -20.46 -0.31
N TYR A 67 21.56 -19.54 -1.25
CA TYR A 67 20.22 -19.39 -1.80
C TYR A 67 19.93 -20.57 -2.75
N PRO A 68 18.69 -21.08 -2.80
CA PRO A 68 18.32 -22.19 -3.69
C PRO A 68 18.50 -21.81 -5.17
N SER A 69 18.32 -20.53 -5.52
CA SER A 69 18.62 -20.01 -6.85
C SER A 69 18.92 -18.51 -6.83
N LYS A 70 19.57 -18.01 -7.89
CA LYS A 70 19.79 -16.56 -8.08
C LYS A 70 18.47 -15.79 -8.21
N ILE A 71 17.45 -16.43 -8.77
CA ILE A 71 16.10 -15.85 -8.95
C ILE A 71 15.48 -15.59 -7.58
N ILE A 72 15.53 -16.55 -6.66
CA ILE A 72 14.99 -16.39 -5.31
C ILE A 72 15.75 -15.33 -4.52
N LYS A 73 17.09 -15.27 -4.66
CA LYS A 73 17.89 -14.20 -4.06
C LYS A 73 17.43 -12.82 -4.53
N HIS A 74 17.21 -12.66 -5.83
CA HIS A 74 16.71 -11.40 -6.39
C HIS A 74 15.28 -11.11 -5.93
N ASN A 75 14.40 -12.12 -5.89
CA ASN A 75 13.02 -11.94 -5.46
C ASN A 75 12.91 -11.50 -4.00
N ILE A 76 13.74 -12.04 -3.10
CA ILE A 76 13.80 -11.60 -1.70
C ILE A 76 14.24 -10.13 -1.59
N GLY A 77 15.21 -9.72 -2.41
CA GLY A 77 15.62 -8.31 -2.50
C GLY A 77 14.50 -7.41 -3.04
N LEU A 78 13.81 -7.85 -4.09
CA LEU A 78 12.66 -7.15 -4.67
C LEU A 78 11.50 -7.03 -3.67
N THR A 79 11.26 -8.08 -2.89
CA THR A 79 10.24 -8.12 -1.83
C THR A 79 10.56 -7.12 -0.73
N LEU A 80 11.82 -7.06 -0.27
CA LEU A 80 12.25 -6.07 0.72
C LEU A 80 12.11 -4.64 0.19
N PHE A 81 12.53 -4.39 -1.06
CA PHE A 81 12.37 -3.10 -1.70
C PHE A 81 10.89 -2.71 -1.84
N SER A 82 10.04 -3.63 -2.31
CA SER A 82 8.60 -3.42 -2.50
C SER A 82 7.89 -3.17 -1.17
N GLY A 83 8.30 -3.88 -0.11
CA GLY A 83 7.86 -3.63 1.26
C GLY A 83 8.18 -2.21 1.73
N ILE A 84 9.45 -1.80 1.67
CA ILE A 84 9.88 -0.45 2.07
C ILE A 84 9.18 0.62 1.24
N TYR A 85 9.10 0.41 -0.07
CA TYR A 85 8.42 1.31 -0.98
C TYR A 85 6.93 1.45 -0.63
N THR A 86 6.26 0.35 -0.30
CA THR A 86 4.87 0.35 0.16
C THR A 86 4.69 1.13 1.47
N LEU A 87 5.60 0.98 2.43
CA LEU A 87 5.56 1.76 3.67
C LEU A 87 5.70 3.26 3.39
N LEU A 88 6.62 3.66 2.50
CA LEU A 88 6.80 5.05 2.10
C LEU A 88 5.56 5.62 1.40
N VAL A 89 4.92 4.84 0.52
CA VAL A 89 3.68 5.24 -0.16
C VAL A 89 2.53 5.38 0.84
N CYS A 90 2.40 4.46 1.80
CA CYS A 90 1.36 4.53 2.84
C CYS A 90 1.55 5.73 3.77
N LEU A 91 2.79 6.05 4.17
CA LEU A 91 3.10 7.24 4.97
C LEU A 91 2.91 8.54 4.19
N GLY A 92 3.26 8.54 2.91
CA GLY A 92 3.12 9.68 2.02
C GLY A 92 1.69 9.91 1.50
N ALA A 93 0.76 8.98 1.74
CA ALA A 93 -0.61 9.05 1.23
C ALA A 93 -1.38 10.31 1.67
N TYR A 94 -1.00 10.93 2.79
CA TYR A 94 -1.62 12.16 3.29
C TYR A 94 -1.22 13.43 2.53
N ALA A 95 0.01 13.50 2.00
CA ALA A 95 0.59 14.75 1.51
C ALA A 95 0.71 14.84 -0.01
N MET A 96 0.39 13.77 -0.76
CA MET A 96 0.69 13.69 -2.18
C MET A 96 -0.46 14.11 -3.11
N PRO A 97 -0.16 14.72 -4.27
CA PRO A 97 -1.16 15.06 -5.26
C PRO A 97 -1.79 13.79 -5.86
N LEU A 98 -3.11 13.81 -6.06
CA LEU A 98 -3.93 12.67 -6.50
C LEU A 98 -3.35 11.87 -7.67
N TYR A 99 -2.91 12.53 -8.74
CA TYR A 99 -2.38 11.85 -9.94
C TYR A 99 -1.03 11.17 -9.69
N PHE A 100 -0.18 11.79 -8.87
CA PHE A 100 1.09 11.20 -8.50
C PHE A 100 0.88 9.99 -7.59
N PHE A 101 -0.08 10.08 -6.66
CA PHE A 101 -0.47 8.96 -5.81
C PHE A 101 -1.02 7.77 -6.62
N ALA A 102 -1.81 8.04 -7.68
CA ALA A 102 -2.30 7.01 -8.60
C ALA A 102 -1.15 6.22 -9.25
N PHE A 103 -0.11 6.93 -9.69
CA PHE A 103 1.08 6.33 -10.27
C PHE A 103 1.84 5.47 -9.26
N LEU A 104 1.97 5.95 -8.01
CA LEU A 104 2.61 5.19 -6.93
C LEU A 104 1.83 3.94 -6.51
N LEU A 105 0.49 4.01 -6.51
CA LEU A 105 -0.33 2.81 -6.27
C LEU A 105 -0.16 1.79 -7.41
N PHE A 106 -0.10 2.26 -8.66
CA PHE A 106 0.13 1.39 -9.81
C PHE A 106 1.52 0.73 -9.79
N SER A 107 2.57 1.46 -9.39
CA SER A 107 3.90 0.87 -9.26
C SER A 107 3.96 -0.14 -8.11
N CYS A 108 3.34 0.15 -6.95
CA CYS A 108 3.17 -0.84 -5.87
C CYS A 108 2.47 -2.10 -6.37
N TRP A 109 1.35 -1.93 -7.10
CA TRP A 109 0.59 -3.03 -7.69
C TRP A 109 1.48 -3.91 -8.60
N ALA A 110 2.28 -3.30 -9.49
CA ALA A 110 3.15 -4.02 -10.40
C ALA A 110 4.29 -4.76 -9.68
N PHE A 111 4.88 -4.16 -8.65
CA PHE A 111 5.92 -4.81 -7.86
C PHE A 111 5.38 -6.04 -7.10
N TRP A 112 4.23 -5.91 -6.42
CA TRP A 112 3.63 -7.03 -5.70
C TRP A 112 3.17 -8.16 -6.61
N LEU A 113 2.64 -7.83 -7.80
CA LEU A 113 2.33 -8.83 -8.83
C LEU A 113 3.57 -9.62 -9.25
N THR A 114 4.67 -8.91 -9.52
CA THR A 114 5.93 -9.54 -9.94
C THR A 114 6.48 -10.46 -8.87
N VAL A 115 6.48 -10.01 -7.61
CA VAL A 115 6.92 -10.80 -6.46
C VAL A 115 6.08 -12.06 -6.29
N GLY A 116 4.74 -11.94 -6.36
CA GLY A 116 3.81 -13.05 -6.25
C GLY A 116 4.03 -14.11 -7.34
N ILE A 117 4.10 -13.68 -8.60
CA ILE A 117 4.34 -14.59 -9.74
C ILE A 117 5.67 -15.33 -9.58
N ILE A 118 6.74 -14.63 -9.20
CA ILE A 118 8.05 -15.26 -9.07
C ILE A 118 8.04 -16.29 -7.93
N PHE A 119 7.39 -16.02 -6.79
CA PHE A 119 7.25 -17.02 -5.74
C PHE A 119 6.48 -18.25 -6.24
N THR A 120 5.30 -18.06 -6.85
CA THR A 120 4.49 -19.16 -7.36
C THR A 120 5.21 -20.03 -8.39
N VAL A 121 6.06 -19.45 -9.24
CA VAL A 121 6.78 -20.22 -10.28
C VAL A 121 8.09 -20.81 -9.78
N ALA A 122 8.81 -20.11 -8.88
CA ALA A 122 10.15 -20.50 -8.48
C ALA A 122 10.18 -21.37 -7.21
N THR A 123 9.14 -21.37 -6.38
CA THR A 123 9.07 -22.20 -5.17
C THR A 123 8.18 -23.42 -5.39
N PRO A 124 8.68 -24.65 -5.13
CA PRO A 124 7.90 -25.88 -5.30
C PRO A 124 7.08 -26.26 -4.05
N PHE A 125 6.84 -25.31 -3.14
CA PHE A 125 6.13 -25.57 -1.89
C PHE A 125 4.66 -25.18 -2.04
N GLU A 126 3.76 -26.02 -1.55
CA GLU A 126 2.32 -25.76 -1.59
C GLU A 126 1.74 -25.65 -0.17
N ALA A 127 0.60 -24.97 -0.06
CA ALA A 127 -0.14 -24.86 1.19
C ALA A 127 -0.59 -26.25 1.68
N GLY A 128 0.16 -26.80 2.65
CA GLY A 128 -0.11 -28.10 3.26
C GLY A 128 0.87 -29.21 2.88
N SER A 129 1.76 -28.99 1.90
CA SER A 129 2.83 -29.95 1.56
C SER A 129 4.18 -29.25 1.46
N CYS A 130 5.08 -29.62 2.36
CA CYS A 130 6.48 -29.18 2.33
C CYS A 130 7.40 -30.21 1.66
N GLY A 131 6.84 -31.25 1.04
CA GLY A 131 7.59 -32.22 0.25
C GLY A 131 7.99 -31.62 -1.09
N THR A 132 9.24 -31.79 -1.47
CA THR A 132 9.75 -31.35 -2.77
C THR A 132 10.53 -32.48 -3.43
N SER A 133 10.29 -32.71 -4.73
CA SER A 133 11.08 -33.65 -5.54
C SER A 133 12.42 -33.07 -5.98
N SER A 134 12.63 -31.77 -5.79
CA SER A 134 13.86 -31.09 -6.21
C SER A 134 14.98 -31.25 -5.18
N ALA A 135 16.10 -31.83 -5.61
CA ALA A 135 17.29 -32.00 -4.78
C ALA A 135 17.81 -30.69 -4.18
N ILE A 136 17.62 -29.56 -4.87
CA ILE A 136 18.03 -28.23 -4.43
C ILE A 136 17.15 -27.75 -3.25
N TRP A 137 15.83 -27.94 -3.36
CA TRP A 137 14.86 -27.47 -2.38
C TRP A 137 14.71 -28.39 -1.16
N SER A 138 15.18 -29.65 -1.26
CA SER A 138 15.15 -30.63 -0.18
C SER A 138 15.75 -30.14 1.15
N ARG A 139 16.79 -29.28 1.08
CA ARG A 139 17.47 -28.67 2.24
C ARG A 139 16.68 -27.54 2.89
N PHE A 140 15.69 -26.99 2.18
CA PHE A 140 14.89 -25.83 2.61
C PHE A 140 13.49 -26.25 3.08
N THR A 141 13.20 -27.54 3.14
CA THR A 141 11.92 -28.11 3.62
C THR A 141 11.56 -27.64 5.04
N GLY A 142 12.55 -27.47 5.93
CA GLY A 142 12.34 -26.90 7.26
C GLY A 142 11.97 -25.41 7.29
N GLN A 143 12.06 -24.69 6.16
CA GLN A 143 11.73 -23.27 6.01
C GLN A 143 10.52 -23.05 5.08
N CYS A 144 9.88 -24.13 4.63
CA CYS A 144 8.70 -24.12 3.76
C CYS A 144 7.61 -23.14 4.20
N LYS A 145 7.30 -23.09 5.51
CA LYS A 145 6.28 -22.18 6.07
C LYS A 145 6.55 -20.70 5.77
N TYR A 146 7.83 -20.29 5.74
CA TYR A 146 8.19 -18.91 5.45
C TYR A 146 8.04 -18.57 3.96
N TYR A 147 8.36 -19.50 3.06
CA TYR A 147 8.18 -19.29 1.62
C TYR A 147 6.71 -19.24 1.23
N VAL A 148 5.91 -20.19 1.71
CA VAL A 148 4.44 -20.20 1.47
C VAL A 148 3.78 -18.97 2.12
N GLY A 149 4.24 -18.56 3.30
CA GLY A 149 3.78 -17.34 3.97
C GLY A 149 4.08 -16.07 3.16
N ALA A 150 5.32 -15.93 2.68
CA ALA A 150 5.74 -14.80 1.84
C ALA A 150 4.96 -14.74 0.51
N GLU A 151 4.75 -15.88 -0.14
CA GLU A 151 3.94 -15.98 -1.34
C GLU A 151 2.49 -15.52 -1.08
N ALA A 152 1.86 -16.03 -0.02
CA ALA A 152 0.50 -15.65 0.33
C ALA A 152 0.40 -14.16 0.64
N LEU A 153 1.36 -13.60 1.39
CA LEU A 153 1.42 -12.18 1.71
C LEU A 153 1.57 -11.34 0.43
N ALA A 154 2.43 -11.73 -0.50
CA ALA A 154 2.57 -11.05 -1.79
C ALA A 154 1.26 -11.01 -2.58
N TRP A 155 0.53 -12.12 -2.66
CA TRP A 155 -0.78 -12.18 -3.32
C TRP A 155 -1.87 -11.37 -2.60
N THR A 156 -1.85 -11.35 -1.26
CA THR A 156 -2.80 -10.52 -0.49
C THR A 156 -2.54 -9.02 -0.70
N LEU A 157 -1.27 -8.60 -0.69
CA LEU A 157 -0.87 -7.23 -0.97
C LEU A 157 -1.24 -6.83 -2.40
N PHE A 158 -0.95 -7.67 -3.39
CA PHE A 158 -1.41 -7.47 -4.77
C PHE A 158 -2.93 -7.28 -4.86
N SER A 159 -3.71 -8.14 -4.19
CA SER A 159 -5.17 -8.07 -4.20
C SER A 159 -5.68 -6.78 -3.55
N LEU A 160 -5.10 -6.39 -2.41
CA LEU A 160 -5.44 -5.15 -1.72
C LEU A 160 -5.13 -3.92 -2.58
N PHE A 161 -3.95 -3.87 -3.21
CA PHE A 161 -3.61 -2.79 -4.14
C PHE A 161 -4.50 -2.76 -5.38
N THR A 162 -4.94 -3.93 -5.88
CA THR A 162 -5.90 -4.00 -6.99
C THR A 162 -7.24 -3.38 -6.60
N ILE A 163 -7.78 -3.76 -5.44
CA ILE A 163 -9.05 -3.21 -4.94
C ILE A 163 -8.92 -1.70 -4.72
N TRP A 164 -7.83 -1.26 -4.07
CA TRP A 164 -7.58 0.16 -3.83
C TRP A 164 -7.47 0.94 -5.15
N PHE A 165 -6.75 0.42 -6.14
CA PHE A 165 -6.63 1.05 -7.45
C PHE A 165 -7.98 1.16 -8.17
N ILE A 166 -8.83 0.11 -8.14
CA ILE A 166 -10.16 0.14 -8.74
C ILE A 166 -11.04 1.20 -8.05
N LEU A 167 -11.08 1.23 -6.72
CA LEU A 167 -11.83 2.24 -5.97
C LEU A 167 -11.39 3.66 -6.33
N PHE A 168 -10.08 3.86 -6.46
CA PHE A 168 -9.50 5.15 -6.81
C PHE A 168 -9.84 5.58 -8.25
N VAL A 169 -9.80 4.65 -9.22
CA VAL A 169 -10.20 4.93 -10.62
C VAL A 169 -11.71 5.22 -10.72
N VAL A 170 -12.54 4.50 -9.98
CA VAL A 170 -13.99 4.78 -9.91
C VAL A 170 -14.23 6.18 -9.35
N GLU A 171 -13.50 6.60 -8.31
CA GLU A 171 -13.62 7.95 -7.78
C GLU A 171 -13.19 9.03 -8.80
N ILE A 172 -12.11 8.82 -9.55
CA ILE A 172 -11.68 9.79 -10.58
C ILE A 172 -12.71 9.88 -11.72
N THR A 173 -13.25 8.74 -12.16
CA THR A 173 -14.16 8.67 -13.32
C THR A 173 -15.56 9.18 -12.99
N VAL A 174 -16.08 8.89 -11.80
CA VAL A 174 -17.41 9.32 -11.33
C VAL A 174 -17.35 10.72 -10.70
N GLY A 175 -16.23 11.10 -10.11
CA GLY A 175 -15.99 12.37 -9.42
C GLY A 175 -15.87 13.62 -10.30
N LYS A 176 -16.39 13.59 -11.54
CA LYS A 176 -16.30 14.69 -12.52
C LYS A 176 -16.92 16.04 -12.10
N LYS A 177 -17.55 16.17 -10.92
CA LYS A 177 -18.24 17.40 -10.50
C LYS A 177 -17.52 18.29 -9.50
N GLN A 178 -16.35 17.94 -8.97
CA GLN A 178 -15.76 18.71 -7.85
C GLN A 178 -14.23 18.87 -7.95
N HIS A 179 -13.76 19.35 -9.10
CA HIS A 179 -12.33 19.48 -9.43
C HIS A 179 -11.68 20.80 -8.97
N ARG A 180 -11.88 21.20 -7.71
CA ARG A 180 -11.13 22.33 -7.12
C ARG A 180 -10.60 21.92 -5.75
N ARG A 181 -9.36 21.41 -5.72
CA ARG A 181 -8.53 21.17 -4.53
C ARG A 181 -9.12 20.20 -3.49
N ARG A 182 -8.86 18.90 -3.64
CA ARG A 182 -8.87 17.98 -2.50
C ARG A 182 -7.63 17.11 -2.57
N THR A 183 -6.83 17.12 -1.50
CA THR A 183 -5.87 16.05 -1.27
C THR A 183 -6.64 14.80 -0.83
N VAL A 184 -6.02 13.62 -0.94
CA VAL A 184 -6.66 12.29 -0.73
C VAL A 184 -7.32 12.16 0.66
N LEU A 185 -6.91 12.95 1.65
CA LEU A 185 -7.44 12.92 3.02
C LEU A 185 -8.08 14.24 3.50
N GLY A 186 -8.27 15.24 2.64
CA GLY A 186 -8.94 16.49 3.01
C GLY A 186 -8.58 17.66 2.09
N GLU A 187 -9.39 18.71 2.11
CA GLU A 187 -9.23 19.91 1.28
C GLU A 187 -7.83 20.54 1.34
#